data_AF-A0A8H8BZJ8-F1
#
_entry.id   AF-A0A8H8BZJ8-F1
#
_cell.length_a   1.000
_cell.length_b   1.000
_cell.length_c   1.000
_cell.angle_alpha   90.00
_cell.angle_beta   90.00
_cell.angle_gamma   90.00
#
_symmetry.space_group_name_H-M   'P 1'
#
loop_
_entity.id
_entity.type
_entity.pdbx_description
1 polymer ?
#
loop_
_entity_poly.entity_id
_entity_poly.type
_entity_poly.pdbx_seq_one_letter_code
_entity_poly.pdbx_strand_id
1 'polypeptide(L)'
;MHEHDAHEDVELGELENDAFLPRGDTSKPVFKQQSILTRWIPPRIRKFLENVSKVWVTCNQLVFVVLIIFVLALSFSAYMNSDEVMTVKISPESIALTEELAKSLNHTSIPGYVLEYAPYVYLHRDDAYYPSDMAKHLENTYPSINFTAVEGGPKPLTLDNLNGLNELGGETIFLSSKEDVVTLPKFLHGQEPDPKTYRTDNAKSCVVIVVDKGNGLIDAFYMYWYTFNEGPSAIGHQVGNHLGDWEHNMVRFQNGTPTAVWFSQHEFGFAFTYSAVQKIGKRPVSFSAKGSHANYAVAGNLDLHNTNGLIPAHIVYDRTQQGKLWDPTLSAYYYTYSTEKKEFTPAIEDTPVNYLYFEGKWGDGQFPMDKKGQEEFYGYVKWIGGPQGPWFKHLDRPDVCLPTRECVVKDRM
;
A
#
# COMPACT_ATOMS: atom_id res chain seq x y z
N MET A 1 -48.58 56.51 31.26
CA MET A 1 -47.33 57.28 31.10
C MET A 1 -46.55 56.57 30.01
N HIS A 2 -46.95 56.78 28.74
CA HIS A 2 -46.35 57.73 27.78
C HIS A 2 -44.83 57.51 27.64
N GLU A 3 -44.21 57.28 26.48
CA GLU A 3 -44.65 57.20 25.08
C GLU A 3 -43.42 56.91 24.18
N HIS A 4 -43.66 56.29 23.00
CA HIS A 4 -43.00 56.42 21.67
C HIS A 4 -41.47 56.23 21.53
N ASP A 5 -40.90 55.65 20.46
CA ASP A 5 -41.27 55.30 19.07
C ASP A 5 -40.06 54.47 18.51
N ALA A 6 -40.04 53.71 17.41
CA ALA A 6 -40.99 53.19 16.43
C ALA A 6 -40.19 52.16 15.57
N HIS A 7 -40.81 51.00 15.27
CA HIS A 7 -41.01 50.35 13.96
C HIS A 7 -39.94 50.47 12.84
N GLU A 8 -39.69 49.50 11.95
CA GLU A 8 -40.26 48.17 11.67
C GLU A 8 -39.37 47.44 10.65
N ASP A 9 -39.65 46.15 10.53
CA ASP A 9 -39.00 45.10 9.76
C ASP A 9 -38.98 45.29 8.24
N VAL A 10 -37.98 44.68 7.57
CA VAL A 10 -38.08 44.24 6.17
C VAL A 10 -37.40 42.88 6.00
N GLU A 11 -38.22 41.84 5.86
CA GLU A 11 -37.89 40.58 5.17
C GLU A 11 -37.80 40.84 3.66
N LEU A 12 -36.90 40.13 2.96
CA LEU A 12 -36.89 39.75 1.53
C LEU A 12 -35.50 39.11 1.29
N GLY A 13 -35.36 37.83 0.91
CA GLY A 13 -35.93 37.21 -0.28
C GLY A 13 -34.92 37.31 -1.42
N GLU A 14 -34.26 36.18 -1.73
CA GLU A 14 -33.61 35.78 -3.00
C GLU A 14 -32.97 36.83 -3.92
N LEU A 15 -31.66 36.67 -4.20
CA LEU A 15 -31.01 37.28 -5.37
C LEU A 15 -30.19 36.24 -6.13
N GLU A 16 -30.81 35.72 -7.19
CA GLU A 16 -30.20 35.09 -8.35
C GLU A 16 -29.48 36.10 -9.26
N ASN A 17 -28.38 35.62 -9.86
CA ASN A 17 -27.92 35.76 -11.25
C ASN A 17 -27.69 37.13 -11.93
N ASP A 18 -26.52 37.18 -12.56
CA ASP A 18 -26.21 37.80 -13.86
C ASP A 18 -26.32 39.33 -14.02
N ALA A 19 -25.19 40.01 -13.74
CA ALA A 19 -24.93 41.35 -14.26
C ALA A 19 -24.19 41.29 -15.61
N PHE A 20 -24.98 41.24 -16.68
CA PHE A 20 -24.62 41.58 -18.05
C PHE A 20 -24.31 43.08 -18.21
N LEU A 21 -23.39 43.36 -19.13
CA LEU A 21 -23.01 44.68 -19.66
C LEU A 21 -24.22 45.49 -20.19
N PRO A 22 -24.21 46.84 -20.10
CA PRO A 22 -25.25 47.66 -20.70
C PRO A 22 -25.07 47.82 -22.22
N ARG A 23 -26.20 47.71 -22.95
CA ARG A 23 -26.37 48.11 -24.36
C ARG A 23 -26.67 49.61 -24.47
N GLY A 24 -26.19 50.22 -25.55
CA GLY A 24 -26.72 51.47 -26.10
C GLY A 24 -26.33 51.59 -27.57
N ASP A 25 -27.32 51.49 -28.47
CA ASP A 25 -27.22 51.80 -29.90
C ASP A 25 -27.95 53.15 -30.14
N THR A 26 -27.32 54.07 -30.88
CA THR A 26 -27.90 54.77 -32.06
C THR A 26 -27.07 55.98 -32.51
N SER A 27 -26.86 56.01 -33.84
CA SER A 27 -26.62 57.17 -34.72
C SER A 27 -25.18 57.73 -34.92
N LYS A 28 -24.81 57.88 -36.20
CA LYS A 28 -23.50 58.22 -36.79
C LYS A 28 -23.12 59.71 -36.61
N PRO A 29 -21.83 60.13 -36.74
CA PRO A 29 -21.21 60.27 -38.06
C PRO A 29 -19.78 59.68 -38.15
N VAL A 30 -19.43 59.34 -39.39
CA VAL A 30 -18.09 58.95 -39.82
C VAL A 30 -17.06 60.02 -39.45
N PHE A 31 -16.08 59.68 -38.61
CA PHE A 31 -14.78 60.36 -38.59
C PHE A 31 -13.68 59.32 -38.80
N LYS A 32 -13.08 59.36 -40.00
CA LYS A 32 -11.82 58.70 -40.32
C LYS A 32 -10.74 59.31 -39.42
N GLN A 33 -10.43 58.67 -38.29
CA GLN A 33 -9.17 58.93 -37.61
C GLN A 33 -8.18 57.86 -38.05
N GLN A 34 -7.52 58.13 -39.20
CA GLN A 34 -6.30 57.42 -39.55
C GLN A 34 -5.28 57.69 -38.44
N SER A 35 -5.00 56.67 -37.63
CA SER A 35 -3.84 56.64 -36.75
C SER A 35 -2.58 56.95 -37.57
N ILE A 36 -1.95 58.07 -37.22
CA ILE A 36 -0.79 58.67 -37.91
C ILE A 36 0.50 57.82 -37.76
N LEU A 37 0.45 56.68 -37.06
CA LEU A 37 1.62 55.85 -36.78
C LEU A 37 1.91 54.70 -37.77
N THR A 38 1.14 54.56 -38.85
CA THR A 38 1.39 53.49 -39.86
C THR A 38 1.84 54.01 -41.24
N ARG A 39 2.07 55.31 -41.39
CA ARG A 39 2.37 55.92 -42.71
C ARG A 39 3.84 55.80 -43.16
N TRP A 40 4.71 55.18 -42.36
CA TRP A 40 6.15 55.03 -42.64
C TRP A 40 6.66 53.58 -42.59
N ILE A 41 5.78 52.60 -42.77
CA ILE A 41 6.19 51.19 -42.88
C ILE A 41 6.33 50.84 -44.38
N PRO A 42 7.54 50.57 -44.90
CA PRO A 42 7.74 50.14 -46.27
C PRO A 42 6.83 48.94 -46.61
N PRO A 43 6.29 48.84 -47.85
CA PRO A 43 5.36 47.78 -48.23
C PRO A 43 5.86 46.35 -47.94
N ARG A 44 7.18 46.14 -47.99
CA ARG A 44 7.83 44.86 -47.63
C ARG A 44 7.70 44.52 -46.15
N ILE A 45 7.78 45.50 -45.26
CA ILE A 45 7.68 45.31 -43.80
C ILE A 45 6.22 45.08 -43.39
N ARG A 46 5.26 45.74 -44.07
CA ARG A 46 3.83 45.47 -43.85
C ARG A 46 3.44 44.04 -44.21
N LYS A 47 3.91 43.57 -45.38
CA LYS A 47 3.69 42.18 -45.82
C LYS A 47 4.40 41.17 -44.92
N PHE A 48 5.56 41.53 -44.37
CA PHE A 48 6.26 40.73 -43.35
C PHE A 48 5.46 40.64 -42.05
N LEU A 49 4.96 41.75 -41.51
CA LEU A 49 4.16 41.75 -40.28
C LEU A 49 2.84 41.00 -40.42
N GLU A 50 2.15 41.12 -41.57
CA GLU A 50 0.94 40.34 -41.87
C GLU A 50 1.23 38.83 -42.01
N ASN A 51 2.40 38.45 -42.52
CA ASN A 51 2.82 37.06 -42.59
C ASN A 51 3.22 36.52 -41.20
N VAL A 52 3.91 37.32 -40.39
CA VAL A 52 4.28 36.96 -39.01
C VAL A 52 3.03 36.80 -38.14
N SER A 53 2.04 37.69 -38.26
CA SER A 53 0.78 37.54 -37.52
C SER A 53 -0.02 36.32 -37.96
N LYS A 54 -0.02 35.98 -39.25
CA LYS A 54 -0.66 34.75 -39.76
C LYS A 54 0.04 33.50 -39.23
N VAL A 55 1.38 33.46 -39.28
CA VAL A 55 2.18 32.37 -38.72
C VAL A 55 1.93 32.23 -37.22
N TRP A 56 1.88 33.34 -36.48
CA TRP A 56 1.63 33.35 -35.04
C TRP A 56 0.23 32.83 -34.69
N VAL A 57 -0.81 33.22 -35.43
CA VAL A 57 -2.17 32.69 -35.27
C VAL A 57 -2.24 31.21 -35.62
N THR A 58 -1.61 30.76 -36.71
CA THR A 58 -1.60 29.33 -37.06
C THR A 58 -0.80 28.49 -36.07
N CYS A 59 0.30 29.01 -35.52
CA CYS A 59 1.06 28.34 -34.46
C CYS A 59 0.24 28.23 -33.18
N ASN A 60 -0.46 29.29 -32.77
CA ASN A 60 -1.35 29.25 -31.60
C ASN A 60 -2.52 28.28 -31.80
N GLN A 61 -3.13 28.27 -32.98
CA GLN A 61 -4.17 27.29 -33.32
C GLN A 61 -3.65 25.86 -33.28
N LEU A 62 -2.44 25.61 -33.79
CA LEU A 62 -1.81 24.29 -33.71
C LEU A 62 -1.55 23.87 -32.25
N VAL A 63 -1.04 24.79 -31.42
CA VAL A 63 -0.79 24.54 -29.99
C VAL A 63 -2.08 24.21 -29.26
N PHE A 64 -3.17 24.95 -29.51
CA PHE A 64 -4.49 24.65 -28.94
C PHE A 64 -5.03 23.29 -29.38
N VAL A 65 -4.89 22.93 -30.66
CA VAL A 65 -5.31 21.61 -31.16
C VAL A 65 -4.50 20.49 -30.52
N VAL A 66 -3.18 20.64 -30.39
CA VAL A 66 -2.32 19.67 -29.70
C VAL A 66 -2.69 19.55 -28.23
N LEU A 67 -2.99 20.67 -27.55
CA LEU A 67 -3.40 20.67 -26.15
C LEU A 67 -4.75 19.97 -25.96
N ILE A 68 -5.72 20.20 -26.86
CA ILE A 68 -7.01 19.50 -26.86
C ILE A 68 -6.82 18.00 -27.09
N ILE A 69 -6.00 17.60 -28.07
CA ILE A 69 -5.70 16.19 -28.32
C ILE A 69 -5.01 15.56 -27.11
N PHE A 70 -4.10 16.28 -26.46
CA PHE A 70 -3.41 15.82 -25.25
C PHE A 70 -4.39 15.65 -24.08
N VAL A 71 -5.28 16.63 -23.85
CA VAL A 71 -6.33 16.53 -22.82
C VAL A 71 -7.30 15.41 -23.14
N LEU A 72 -7.76 15.27 -24.39
CA LEU A 72 -8.62 14.16 -24.81
C LEU A 72 -7.93 12.80 -24.67
N ALA A 73 -6.63 12.72 -24.98
CA ALA A 73 -5.85 11.50 -24.78
C ALA A 73 -5.71 11.17 -23.28
N LEU A 74 -5.47 12.17 -22.42
CA LEU A 74 -5.44 11.99 -20.98
C LEU A 74 -6.81 11.60 -20.42
N SER A 75 -7.89 12.24 -20.86
CA SER A 75 -9.27 11.91 -20.47
C SER A 75 -9.67 10.52 -20.96
N PHE A 76 -9.26 10.13 -22.18
CA PHE A 76 -9.49 8.80 -22.72
C PHE A 76 -8.66 7.74 -21.98
N SER A 77 -7.38 8.02 -21.67
CA SER A 77 -6.56 7.14 -20.82
C SER A 77 -7.12 7.02 -19.40
N ALA A 78 -7.64 8.10 -18.81
CA ALA A 78 -8.30 8.07 -17.51
C ALA A 78 -9.61 7.28 -17.55
N TYR A 79 -10.39 7.41 -18.63
CA TYR A 79 -11.62 6.66 -18.85
C TYR A 79 -11.36 5.17 -19.10
N MET A 80 -10.33 4.81 -19.87
CA MET A 80 -9.92 3.42 -20.06
C MET A 80 -9.36 2.78 -18.78
N ASN A 81 -9.02 3.58 -17.76
CA ASN A 81 -8.58 3.10 -16.44
C ASN A 81 -9.75 2.85 -15.47
N SER A 82 -11.01 3.05 -15.89
CA SER A 82 -12.17 2.74 -15.06
C SER A 82 -12.49 1.25 -15.10
N ASP A 83 -12.43 0.59 -13.94
CA ASP A 83 -13.07 -0.69 -13.57
C ASP A 83 -12.94 -1.88 -14.54
N GLU A 84 -11.86 -1.98 -15.31
CA GLU A 84 -11.53 -3.26 -15.94
C GLU A 84 -11.03 -4.25 -14.88
N VAL A 85 -11.85 -5.28 -14.61
CA VAL A 85 -11.40 -6.50 -13.94
C VAL A 85 -10.15 -6.99 -14.65
N MET A 86 -9.05 -7.18 -13.91
CA MET A 86 -7.81 -7.67 -14.51
C MET A 86 -8.07 -9.03 -15.16
N THR A 87 -8.01 -9.08 -16.49
CA THR A 87 -8.23 -10.31 -17.26
C THR A 87 -6.98 -11.19 -17.24
N VAL A 88 -6.59 -11.62 -16.04
CA VAL A 88 -5.50 -12.57 -15.82
C VAL A 88 -6.11 -13.98 -15.79
N LYS A 89 -5.71 -14.83 -16.71
CA LYS A 89 -6.11 -16.23 -16.71
C LYS A 89 -5.24 -17.01 -15.72
N ILE A 90 -5.80 -17.35 -14.56
CA ILE A 90 -5.17 -18.23 -13.58
C ILE A 90 -4.94 -19.61 -14.20
N SER A 91 -3.78 -20.20 -13.93
CA SER A 91 -3.40 -21.50 -14.47
C SER A 91 -4.30 -22.63 -13.93
N PRO A 92 -4.54 -23.70 -14.70
CA PRO A 92 -5.22 -24.89 -14.19
C PRO A 92 -4.53 -25.52 -12.98
N GLU A 93 -3.19 -25.49 -12.93
CA GLU A 93 -2.40 -26.03 -11.83
C GLU A 93 -2.65 -25.26 -10.52
N SER A 94 -2.70 -23.93 -10.58
CA SER A 94 -3.03 -23.09 -9.42
C SER A 94 -4.48 -23.33 -8.97
N ILE A 95 -5.43 -23.39 -9.92
CA ILE A 95 -6.83 -23.70 -9.61
C ILE A 95 -6.95 -25.04 -8.87
N ALA A 96 -6.31 -26.10 -9.37
CA ALA A 96 -6.35 -27.42 -8.74
C ALA A 96 -5.82 -27.40 -7.30
N LEU A 97 -4.73 -26.67 -7.05
CA LEU A 97 -4.17 -26.52 -5.69
C LEU A 97 -5.10 -25.73 -4.78
N THR A 98 -5.75 -24.66 -5.27
CA THR A 98 -6.72 -23.90 -4.46
C THR A 98 -7.96 -24.73 -4.13
N GLU A 99 -8.42 -25.59 -5.03
CA GLU A 99 -9.52 -26.52 -4.77
C GLU A 99 -9.14 -27.60 -3.76
N GLU A 100 -7.92 -28.14 -3.84
CA GLU A 100 -7.40 -29.09 -2.86
C GLU A 100 -7.28 -28.46 -1.47
N LEU A 101 -6.76 -27.23 -1.40
CA LEU A 101 -6.69 -26.45 -0.17
C LEU A 101 -8.07 -26.18 0.43
N ALA A 102 -9.05 -25.79 -0.40
CA ALA A 102 -10.41 -25.56 0.07
C ALA A 102 -11.04 -26.85 0.64
N LYS A 103 -10.78 -28.01 0.01
CA LYS A 103 -11.23 -29.31 0.52
C LYS A 103 -10.56 -29.67 1.85
N SER A 104 -9.25 -29.44 1.99
CA SER A 104 -8.52 -29.76 3.21
C SER A 104 -8.96 -28.90 4.41
N LEU A 105 -9.46 -27.69 4.16
CA LEU A 105 -9.93 -26.76 5.20
C LEU A 105 -11.46 -26.78 5.44
N ASN A 106 -12.25 -27.51 4.64
CA ASN A 106 -13.72 -27.46 4.66
C ASN A 106 -14.37 -27.82 6.02
N HIS A 107 -13.66 -28.56 6.88
CA HIS A 107 -14.13 -28.97 8.21
C HIS A 107 -13.34 -28.33 9.35
N THR A 108 -12.62 -27.25 9.06
CA THR A 108 -11.86 -26.48 10.04
C THR A 108 -12.63 -25.22 10.46
N SER A 109 -12.05 -24.46 11.38
CA SER A 109 -12.58 -23.16 11.80
C SER A 109 -12.42 -22.04 10.76
N ILE A 110 -11.77 -22.30 9.62
CA ILE A 110 -11.56 -21.32 8.55
C ILE A 110 -12.74 -21.35 7.57
N PRO A 111 -13.55 -20.29 7.48
CA PRO A 111 -14.66 -20.26 6.54
C PRO A 111 -14.17 -20.27 5.09
N GLY A 112 -14.84 -21.03 4.20
CA GLY A 112 -14.42 -21.16 2.80
C GLY A 112 -14.34 -19.84 2.03
N TYR A 113 -15.17 -18.85 2.37
CA TYR A 113 -15.12 -17.53 1.75
C TYR A 113 -13.82 -16.77 2.06
N VAL A 114 -13.11 -17.10 3.15
CA VAL A 114 -11.78 -16.52 3.46
C VAL A 114 -10.77 -16.91 2.38
N LEU A 115 -10.89 -18.10 1.79
CA LEU A 115 -10.03 -18.52 0.66
C LEU A 115 -10.55 -17.97 -0.67
N GLU A 116 -11.88 -17.96 -0.86
CA GLU A 116 -12.52 -17.49 -2.09
C GLU A 116 -12.23 -16.01 -2.40
N TYR A 117 -12.11 -15.19 -1.36
CA TYR A 117 -11.86 -13.75 -1.44
C TYR A 117 -10.46 -13.34 -0.96
N ALA A 118 -9.55 -14.31 -0.80
CA ALA A 118 -8.17 -14.04 -0.40
C ALA A 118 -7.45 -13.15 -1.44
N PRO A 119 -6.57 -12.24 -1.03
CA PRO A 119 -5.78 -11.45 -1.97
C PRO A 119 -4.85 -12.31 -2.83
N TYR A 120 -4.66 -11.90 -4.08
CA TYR A 120 -3.47 -12.20 -4.84
C TYR A 120 -2.48 -11.05 -4.68
N VAL A 121 -1.18 -11.36 -4.71
CA VAL A 121 -0.14 -10.34 -4.57
C VAL A 121 0.75 -10.35 -5.81
N TYR A 122 0.89 -9.21 -6.46
CA TYR A 122 1.94 -8.98 -7.44
C TYR A 122 3.21 -8.53 -6.73
N LEU A 123 4.27 -9.30 -6.90
CA LEU A 123 5.62 -8.95 -6.49
C LEU A 123 6.28 -8.14 -7.60
N HIS A 124 7.02 -7.09 -7.23
CA HIS A 124 7.72 -6.26 -8.21
C HIS A 124 8.71 -7.12 -9.03
N ARG A 125 8.76 -6.93 -10.35
CA ARG A 125 9.56 -7.79 -11.26
C ARG A 125 11.06 -7.80 -10.98
N ASP A 126 11.58 -6.67 -10.50
CA ASP A 126 12.99 -6.46 -10.16
C ASP A 126 13.27 -6.62 -8.67
N ASP A 127 12.31 -7.18 -7.91
CA ASP A 127 12.55 -7.52 -6.51
C ASP A 127 13.42 -8.77 -6.41
N ALA A 128 14.39 -8.71 -5.49
CA ALA A 128 15.27 -9.83 -5.21
C ALA A 128 14.89 -10.56 -3.92
N TYR A 129 13.95 -10.02 -3.13
CA TYR A 129 13.61 -10.51 -1.80
C TYR A 129 12.16 -11.01 -1.83
N TYR A 130 12.01 -12.33 -1.95
CA TYR A 130 10.72 -12.97 -2.09
C TYR A 130 10.13 -13.38 -0.73
N PRO A 131 8.83 -13.73 -0.67
CA PRO A 131 8.22 -14.29 0.54
C PRO A 131 9.06 -15.48 1.04
N SER A 132 9.24 -15.55 2.36
CA SER A 132 10.26 -16.38 2.97
C SER A 132 9.67 -17.44 3.90
N ASP A 133 10.46 -18.46 4.25
CA ASP A 133 10.04 -19.45 5.25
C ASP A 133 10.36 -18.97 6.67
N MET A 134 9.34 -18.93 7.55
CA MET A 134 9.51 -18.47 8.93
C MET A 134 10.45 -19.38 9.75
N ALA A 135 10.38 -20.69 9.59
CA ALA A 135 11.26 -21.61 10.32
C ALA A 135 12.72 -21.46 9.83
N LYS A 136 12.92 -21.30 8.52
CA LYS A 136 14.23 -21.03 7.94
C LYS A 136 14.84 -19.72 8.41
N HIS A 137 14.01 -18.70 8.66
CA HIS A 137 14.49 -17.47 9.28
C HIS A 137 15.05 -17.72 10.69
N LEU A 138 14.36 -18.53 11.51
CA LEU A 138 14.85 -18.92 12.85
C LEU A 138 16.15 -19.74 12.78
N GLU A 139 16.31 -20.59 11.78
CA GLU A 139 17.58 -21.30 11.55
C GLU A 139 18.76 -20.35 11.26
N ASN A 140 18.52 -19.15 10.74
CA ASN A 140 19.55 -18.16 10.40
C ASN A 140 19.68 -17.04 11.45
N THR A 141 18.96 -17.14 12.57
CA THR A 141 18.95 -16.12 13.62
C THR A 141 19.21 -16.70 15.01
N TYR A 142 19.53 -15.82 15.96
CA TYR A 142 19.67 -16.14 17.37
C TYR A 142 19.13 -14.98 18.23
N PRO A 143 18.60 -15.26 19.43
CA PRO A 143 18.09 -14.22 20.31
C PRO A 143 19.25 -13.35 20.83
N SER A 144 19.12 -12.04 20.74
CA SER A 144 20.11 -11.07 21.22
C SER A 144 19.45 -9.88 21.92
N ILE A 145 20.20 -9.25 22.83
CA ILE A 145 19.88 -7.94 23.42
C ILE A 145 21.13 -7.07 23.22
N ASN A 146 20.97 -5.89 22.60
CA ASN A 146 22.10 -5.01 22.26
C ASN A 146 23.24 -5.76 21.53
N PHE A 147 22.89 -6.59 20.53
CA PHE A 147 23.83 -7.41 19.76
C PHE A 147 24.62 -8.45 20.58
N THR A 148 24.21 -8.73 21.81
CA THR A 148 24.79 -9.77 22.67
C THR A 148 23.83 -10.93 22.76
N ALA A 149 24.31 -12.15 22.49
CA ALA A 149 23.47 -13.35 22.51
C ALA A 149 22.84 -13.58 23.90
N VAL A 150 21.55 -13.92 23.91
CA VAL A 150 20.82 -14.28 25.14
C VAL A 150 21.13 -15.73 25.51
N GLU A 151 21.52 -15.96 26.76
CA GLU A 151 21.69 -17.29 27.34
C GLU A 151 20.37 -17.82 27.93
N GLY A 152 20.27 -19.15 28.09
CA GLY A 152 19.08 -19.78 28.70
C GLY A 152 17.87 -19.98 27.78
N GLY A 153 17.90 -19.46 26.54
CA GLY A 153 16.82 -19.65 25.56
C GLY A 153 16.76 -21.05 24.94
N PRO A 154 15.63 -21.40 24.29
CA PRO A 154 15.48 -22.68 23.59
C PRO A 154 16.54 -22.91 22.52
N LYS A 155 17.03 -24.16 22.41
CA LYS A 155 18.03 -24.59 21.42
C LYS A 155 17.69 -25.99 20.89
N PRO A 156 17.38 -26.16 19.59
CA PRO A 156 17.24 -25.11 18.57
C PRO A 156 16.03 -24.20 18.81
N LEU A 157 16.07 -22.99 18.24
CA LEU A 157 14.93 -22.09 18.19
C LEU A 157 13.97 -22.54 17.09
N THR A 158 12.69 -22.70 17.41
CA THR A 158 11.66 -23.19 16.48
C THR A 158 10.38 -22.38 16.66
N LEU A 159 9.45 -22.51 15.70
CA LEU A 159 8.14 -21.85 15.81
C LEU A 159 7.32 -22.36 17.02
N ASP A 160 7.59 -23.56 17.51
CA ASP A 160 6.93 -24.16 18.67
C ASP A 160 7.46 -23.67 20.03
N ASN A 161 8.63 -23.03 20.07
CA ASN A 161 9.25 -22.64 21.35
C ASN A 161 9.65 -21.16 21.42
N LEU A 162 9.39 -20.37 20.38
CA LEU A 162 9.84 -18.98 20.27
C LEU A 162 9.33 -18.08 21.40
N ASN A 163 8.10 -18.26 21.89
CA ASN A 163 7.56 -17.51 23.02
C ASN A 163 8.28 -17.78 24.35
N GLY A 164 9.06 -18.87 24.47
CA GLY A 164 9.91 -19.11 25.64
C GLY A 164 10.94 -18.00 25.86
N LEU A 165 11.25 -17.21 24.83
CA LEU A 165 12.07 -16.01 24.94
C LEU A 165 11.40 -14.88 25.74
N ASN A 166 10.07 -14.89 25.90
CA ASN A 166 9.37 -13.87 26.67
C ASN A 166 9.81 -13.87 28.14
N GLU A 167 10.12 -15.04 28.70
CA GLU A 167 10.65 -15.18 30.07
C GLU A 167 12.08 -14.60 30.24
N LEU A 168 12.78 -14.35 29.13
CA LEU A 168 14.18 -13.88 29.10
C LEU A 168 14.31 -12.40 28.72
N GLY A 169 13.20 -11.68 28.65
CA GLY A 169 13.17 -10.25 28.31
C GLY A 169 12.34 -9.89 27.09
N GLY A 170 11.68 -10.87 26.45
CA GLY A 170 10.59 -10.69 25.48
C GLY A 170 10.73 -9.50 24.54
N GLU A 171 10.04 -8.41 24.86
CA GLU A 171 10.02 -7.14 24.12
C GLU A 171 11.41 -6.55 23.77
N THR A 172 12.43 -6.85 24.58
CA THR A 172 13.80 -6.35 24.38
C THR A 172 14.67 -7.28 23.52
N ILE A 173 14.18 -8.47 23.19
CA ILE A 173 14.92 -9.48 22.41
C ILE A 173 14.73 -9.24 20.92
N PHE A 174 15.85 -9.32 20.21
CA PHE A 174 15.96 -9.27 18.75
C PHE A 174 16.37 -10.64 18.21
N LEU A 175 15.75 -11.09 17.13
CA LEU A 175 16.19 -12.26 16.37
C LEU A 175 17.33 -11.85 15.42
N SER A 176 18.52 -11.70 15.97
CA SER A 176 19.70 -11.23 15.23
C SER A 176 20.23 -12.24 14.24
N SER A 177 20.75 -11.76 13.10
CA SER A 177 21.30 -12.66 12.07
C SER A 177 22.61 -13.31 12.51
N LYS A 178 22.78 -14.59 12.14
CA LYS A 178 24.06 -15.32 12.29
C LYS A 178 25.13 -14.87 11.29
N GLU A 179 24.75 -14.20 10.21
CA GLU A 179 25.66 -13.67 9.18
C GLU A 179 25.55 -12.13 9.12
N ASP A 180 26.58 -11.47 8.59
CA ASP A 180 26.52 -10.01 8.44
C ASP A 180 25.59 -9.63 7.27
N VAL A 181 24.37 -9.18 7.60
CA VAL A 181 23.33 -8.82 6.61
C VAL A 181 23.75 -7.67 5.69
N VAL A 182 24.75 -6.86 6.05
CA VAL A 182 25.34 -5.83 5.17
C VAL A 182 25.97 -6.46 3.92
N THR A 183 26.37 -7.74 3.99
CA THR A 183 26.93 -8.49 2.85
C THR A 183 25.87 -9.11 1.94
N LEU A 184 24.58 -8.94 2.28
CA LEU A 184 23.42 -9.51 1.58
C LEU A 184 23.54 -11.03 1.38
N PRO A 185 23.62 -11.82 2.48
CA PRO A 185 23.75 -13.26 2.41
C PRO A 185 22.54 -13.91 1.71
N LYS A 186 22.77 -15.08 1.11
CA LYS A 186 21.79 -15.70 0.19
C LYS A 186 20.43 -16.00 0.82
N PHE A 187 20.38 -16.27 2.12
CA PHE A 187 19.14 -16.62 2.80
C PHE A 187 18.12 -15.46 2.85
N LEU A 188 18.55 -14.21 2.58
CA LEU A 188 17.67 -13.05 2.53
C LEU A 188 16.73 -13.06 1.31
N HIS A 189 17.07 -13.78 0.23
CA HIS A 189 16.31 -13.75 -1.03
C HIS A 189 14.95 -14.43 -0.97
N GLY A 190 14.65 -15.20 0.07
CA GLY A 190 13.39 -15.92 0.21
C GLY A 190 13.14 -16.96 -0.89
N GLN A 191 11.87 -17.28 -1.12
CA GLN A 191 11.44 -18.29 -2.10
C GLN A 191 10.56 -17.63 -3.16
N GLU A 192 11.05 -17.63 -4.41
CA GLU A 192 10.28 -17.16 -5.55
C GLU A 192 9.01 -18.02 -5.74
N PRO A 193 7.83 -17.40 -5.99
CA PRO A 193 6.62 -18.14 -6.36
C PRO A 193 6.77 -18.86 -7.69
N ASP A 194 6.26 -20.09 -7.78
CA ASP A 194 6.27 -20.82 -9.04
C ASP A 194 5.34 -20.12 -10.07
N PRO A 195 5.80 -19.91 -11.32
CA PRO A 195 5.07 -19.11 -12.31
C PRO A 195 3.78 -19.75 -12.82
N LYS A 196 3.54 -21.03 -12.52
CA LYS A 196 2.28 -21.71 -12.84
C LYS A 196 1.39 -21.78 -11.63
N THR A 197 1.86 -22.30 -10.51
CA THR A 197 1.03 -22.54 -9.33
C THR A 197 0.81 -21.29 -8.49
N TYR A 198 1.71 -20.31 -8.60
CA TYR A 198 1.80 -19.11 -7.76
C TYR A 198 2.11 -19.40 -6.30
N ARG A 199 2.48 -20.64 -5.95
CA ARG A 199 2.84 -21.08 -4.60
C ARG A 199 4.33 -20.87 -4.35
N THR A 200 4.71 -20.62 -3.10
CA THR A 200 6.10 -20.73 -2.64
C THR A 200 6.35 -22.14 -2.10
N ASP A 201 6.71 -23.08 -2.98
CA ASP A 201 6.70 -24.53 -2.72
C ASP A 201 7.47 -24.99 -1.47
N ASN A 202 8.58 -24.31 -1.15
CA ASN A 202 9.47 -24.68 -0.04
C ASN A 202 9.49 -23.63 1.09
N ALA A 203 8.42 -22.85 1.22
CA ALA A 203 8.31 -21.84 2.25
C ALA A 203 6.89 -21.69 2.76
N LYS A 204 6.72 -21.69 4.09
CA LYS A 204 5.53 -21.18 4.79
C LYS A 204 5.72 -19.68 5.01
N SER A 205 5.20 -18.91 4.05
CA SER A 205 5.46 -17.47 3.88
C SER A 205 4.25 -16.60 4.18
N CYS A 206 3.13 -17.21 4.56
CA CYS A 206 1.90 -16.53 4.90
C CYS A 206 1.30 -17.06 6.22
N VAL A 207 0.61 -16.19 6.93
CA VAL A 207 -0.25 -16.56 8.05
C VAL A 207 -1.64 -15.99 7.82
N VAL A 208 -2.64 -16.86 7.69
CA VAL A 208 -4.05 -16.49 7.59
C VAL A 208 -4.67 -16.54 8.98
N ILE A 209 -5.15 -15.41 9.46
CA ILE A 209 -5.73 -15.26 10.81
C ILE A 209 -7.17 -14.76 10.65
N VAL A 210 -8.13 -15.57 11.09
CA VAL A 210 -9.55 -15.23 11.10
C VAL A 210 -9.96 -14.74 12.48
N VAL A 211 -10.52 -13.54 12.53
CA VAL A 211 -10.99 -12.90 13.76
C VAL A 211 -12.51 -12.73 13.68
N ASP A 212 -13.24 -13.53 14.45
CA ASP A 212 -14.68 -13.36 14.62
C ASP A 212 -14.95 -12.24 15.64
N LYS A 213 -15.63 -11.19 15.19
CA LYS A 213 -16.01 -10.02 15.99
C LYS A 213 -17.48 -10.06 16.42
N GLY A 214 -18.18 -11.16 16.14
CA GLY A 214 -19.60 -11.37 16.45
C GLY A 214 -20.54 -10.74 15.42
N ASN A 215 -21.83 -11.09 15.49
CA ASN A 215 -22.88 -10.58 14.59
C ASN A 215 -22.57 -10.74 13.09
N GLY A 216 -21.83 -11.79 12.75
CA GLY A 216 -21.39 -12.07 11.38
C GLY A 216 -20.30 -11.15 10.84
N LEU A 217 -19.72 -10.28 11.68
CA LEU A 217 -18.57 -9.45 11.34
C LEU A 217 -17.28 -10.24 11.56
N ILE A 218 -16.53 -10.48 10.48
CA ILE A 218 -15.27 -11.23 10.52
C ILE A 218 -14.20 -10.43 9.80
N ASP A 219 -13.01 -10.35 10.39
CA ASP A 219 -11.81 -9.87 9.70
C ASP A 219 -10.87 -11.04 9.41
N ALA A 220 -10.48 -11.22 8.15
CA ALA A 220 -9.44 -12.16 7.77
C ALA A 220 -8.16 -11.40 7.43
N PHE A 221 -7.09 -11.66 8.18
CA PHE A 221 -5.77 -11.11 7.94
C PHE A 221 -4.94 -12.10 7.15
N TYR A 222 -4.26 -11.61 6.12
CA TYR A 222 -3.31 -12.35 5.30
C TYR A 222 -1.94 -11.73 5.53
N MET A 223 -1.24 -12.24 6.54
CA MET A 223 0.07 -11.74 6.95
C MET A 223 1.15 -12.36 6.07
N TYR A 224 1.97 -11.52 5.45
CA TYR A 224 3.05 -11.89 4.56
C TYR A 224 4.38 -11.78 5.28
N TRP A 225 5.22 -12.79 5.12
CA TRP A 225 6.52 -12.86 5.76
C TRP A 225 7.64 -12.77 4.73
N TYR A 226 8.57 -11.84 4.96
CA TYR A 226 9.83 -11.72 4.22
C TYR A 226 10.98 -11.75 5.21
N THR A 227 12.06 -12.47 4.89
CA THR A 227 13.25 -12.53 5.76
C THR A 227 14.00 -11.21 5.77
N PHE A 228 13.84 -10.37 4.75
CA PHE A 228 14.55 -9.10 4.63
C PHE A 228 13.66 -8.05 4.00
N ASN A 229 13.72 -6.84 4.54
CA ASN A 229 13.19 -5.63 3.94
C ASN A 229 14.36 -4.80 3.39
N GLU A 230 14.35 -4.58 2.08
CA GLU A 230 15.19 -3.58 1.44
C GLU A 230 14.42 -2.27 1.36
N GLY A 231 14.61 -1.41 2.36
CA GLY A 231 13.82 -0.20 2.55
C GLY A 231 13.87 0.75 1.35
N PRO A 232 12.91 1.68 1.26
CA PRO A 232 12.74 2.53 0.09
C PRO A 232 13.96 3.42 -0.15
N SER A 233 14.11 3.89 -1.40
CA SER A 233 15.17 4.82 -1.74
C SER A 233 14.72 6.28 -1.60
N ALA A 234 15.52 7.07 -0.90
CA ALA A 234 15.40 8.51 -0.70
C ALA A 234 16.55 9.23 -1.42
N ILE A 235 16.30 9.81 -2.61
CA ILE A 235 17.32 10.55 -3.40
C ILE A 235 18.62 9.75 -3.57
N GLY A 236 18.51 8.45 -3.88
CA GLY A 236 19.67 7.57 -4.08
C GLY A 236 20.31 7.03 -2.81
N HIS A 237 19.86 7.46 -1.63
CA HIS A 237 20.15 6.80 -0.36
C HIS A 237 19.09 5.72 -0.11
N GLN A 238 19.45 4.70 0.65
CA GLN A 238 18.53 3.65 1.09
C GLN A 238 18.27 3.83 2.57
N VAL A 239 17.01 3.75 2.97
CA VAL A 239 16.57 4.02 4.34
C VAL A 239 15.65 2.93 4.82
N GLY A 240 15.82 2.49 6.07
CA GLY A 240 14.90 1.53 6.70
C GLY A 240 15.05 0.07 6.30
N ASN A 241 16.21 -0.39 5.85
CA ASN A 241 16.50 -1.82 5.76
C ASN A 241 16.37 -2.47 7.13
N HIS A 242 15.75 -3.63 7.19
CA HIS A 242 15.73 -4.44 8.40
C HIS A 242 15.63 -5.93 8.07
N LEU A 243 16.23 -6.73 8.94
CA LEU A 243 16.01 -8.17 8.94
C LEU A 243 14.57 -8.43 9.42
N GLY A 244 13.88 -9.35 8.73
CA GLY A 244 12.51 -9.75 8.94
C GLY A 244 11.48 -8.67 8.62
N ASP A 245 10.35 -9.06 8.03
CA ASP A 245 9.32 -8.12 7.62
C ASP A 245 7.94 -8.74 7.63
N TRP A 246 6.99 -8.04 8.26
CA TRP A 246 5.60 -8.44 8.39
C TRP A 246 4.70 -7.39 7.76
N GLU A 247 4.23 -7.70 6.56
CA GLU A 247 3.23 -6.92 5.81
C GLU A 247 1.90 -7.68 5.76
N HIS A 248 0.80 -7.03 5.42
CA HIS A 248 -0.49 -7.72 5.32
C HIS A 248 -1.56 -6.99 4.53
N ASN A 249 -2.47 -7.79 4.01
CA ASN A 249 -3.82 -7.35 3.72
C ASN A 249 -4.80 -7.84 4.79
N MET A 250 -5.90 -7.12 4.99
CA MET A 250 -7.04 -7.61 5.76
C MET A 250 -8.31 -7.43 4.94
N VAL A 251 -9.15 -8.47 4.87
CA VAL A 251 -10.48 -8.40 4.25
C VAL A 251 -11.54 -8.51 5.34
N ARG A 252 -12.46 -7.53 5.36
CA ARG A 252 -13.60 -7.51 6.28
C ARG A 252 -14.83 -8.10 5.63
N PHE A 253 -15.50 -9.00 6.33
CA PHE A 253 -16.71 -9.68 5.90
C PHE A 253 -17.89 -9.34 6.80
N GLN A 254 -19.07 -9.20 6.18
CA GLN A 254 -20.35 -9.19 6.87
C GLN A 254 -21.17 -10.37 6.36
N ASN A 255 -21.48 -11.32 7.25
CA ASN A 255 -22.21 -12.55 6.92
C ASN A 255 -21.61 -13.30 5.71
N GLY A 256 -20.27 -13.38 5.65
CA GLY A 256 -19.52 -14.03 4.57
C GLY A 256 -19.39 -13.22 3.27
N THR A 257 -19.98 -12.02 3.19
CA THR A 257 -19.80 -11.10 2.04
C THR A 257 -18.68 -10.11 2.33
N PRO A 258 -17.64 -10.00 1.49
CA PRO A 258 -16.57 -9.04 1.72
C PRO A 258 -17.05 -7.60 1.49
N THR A 259 -16.65 -6.69 2.38
CA THR A 259 -17.12 -5.29 2.43
C THR A 259 -15.99 -4.28 2.29
N ALA A 260 -14.79 -4.60 2.79
CA ALA A 260 -13.62 -3.72 2.71
C ALA A 260 -12.31 -4.51 2.66
N VAL A 261 -11.26 -3.86 2.17
CA VAL A 261 -9.88 -4.37 2.17
C VAL A 261 -8.95 -3.30 2.73
N TRP A 262 -8.08 -3.71 3.66
CA TRP A 262 -6.95 -2.94 4.16
C TRP A 262 -5.67 -3.36 3.44
N PHE A 263 -4.83 -2.38 3.09
CA PHE A 263 -3.49 -2.58 2.55
C PHE A 263 -2.48 -1.92 3.50
N SER A 264 -1.63 -2.71 4.15
CA SER A 264 -0.58 -2.16 5.03
C SER A 264 0.52 -1.47 4.25
N GLN A 265 1.01 -0.36 4.79
CA GLN A 265 2.11 0.43 4.21
C GLN A 265 3.01 0.87 5.34
N HIS A 266 4.05 0.09 5.62
CA HIS A 266 4.92 0.28 6.77
C HIS A 266 4.11 0.29 8.09
N GLU A 267 4.20 1.35 8.90
CA GLU A 267 3.41 1.54 10.13
C GLU A 267 1.98 2.06 9.88
N PHE A 268 1.57 2.22 8.62
CA PHE A 268 0.30 2.81 8.20
C PHE A 268 -0.45 1.90 7.20
N GLY A 269 -1.33 2.49 6.39
CA GLY A 269 -2.03 1.83 5.30
C GLY A 269 -3.29 2.56 4.90
N PHE A 270 -4.02 1.98 3.95
CA PHE A 270 -5.30 2.52 3.49
C PHE A 270 -6.36 1.44 3.39
N ALA A 271 -7.60 1.82 3.70
CA ALA A 271 -8.79 0.99 3.52
C ALA A 271 -9.55 1.42 2.26
N PHE A 272 -10.07 0.43 1.54
CA PHE A 272 -10.96 0.61 0.40
C PHE A 272 -12.20 -0.25 0.59
N THR A 273 -13.34 0.16 0.03
CA THR A 273 -14.49 -0.74 -0.11
C THR A 273 -14.08 -1.91 -1.00
N TYR A 274 -14.64 -3.09 -0.74
CA TYR A 274 -14.25 -4.27 -1.50
C TYR A 274 -14.57 -4.12 -2.98
N SER A 275 -15.64 -3.40 -3.33
CA SER A 275 -16.00 -3.11 -4.72
C SER A 275 -14.97 -2.22 -5.42
N ALA A 276 -14.31 -1.29 -4.71
CA ALA A 276 -13.42 -0.29 -5.29
C ALA A 276 -12.08 -0.84 -5.81
N VAL A 277 -11.62 -1.99 -5.32
CA VAL A 277 -10.28 -2.51 -5.64
C VAL A 277 -10.25 -3.40 -6.88
N GLN A 278 -9.12 -3.44 -7.58
CA GLN A 278 -8.91 -4.38 -8.69
C GLN A 278 -8.97 -5.83 -8.20
N LYS A 279 -9.46 -6.73 -9.06
CA LYS A 279 -9.63 -8.15 -8.75
C LYS A 279 -9.20 -9.04 -9.91
N ILE A 280 -8.72 -10.24 -9.59
CA ILE A 280 -8.65 -11.37 -10.52
C ILE A 280 -9.74 -12.35 -10.10
N GLY A 281 -10.78 -12.48 -10.93
CA GLY A 281 -12.01 -13.16 -10.51
C GLY A 281 -12.63 -12.47 -9.30
N LYS A 282 -12.75 -13.19 -8.18
CA LYS A 282 -13.30 -12.65 -6.91
C LYS A 282 -12.25 -12.05 -5.99
N ARG A 283 -10.98 -12.36 -6.22
CA ARG A 283 -9.85 -12.11 -5.30
C ARG A 283 -9.27 -10.71 -5.53
N PRO A 284 -9.10 -9.87 -4.50
CA PRO A 284 -8.52 -8.54 -4.66
C PRO A 284 -7.04 -8.66 -5.02
N VAL A 285 -6.54 -7.67 -5.75
CA VAL A 285 -5.13 -7.61 -6.14
C VAL A 285 -4.41 -6.61 -5.25
N SER A 286 -3.31 -7.07 -4.67
CA SER A 286 -2.35 -6.27 -3.91
C SER A 286 -1.06 -6.19 -4.69
N PHE A 287 -0.44 -5.02 -4.74
CA PHE A 287 0.88 -4.83 -5.32
C PHE A 287 1.88 -4.59 -4.19
N SER A 288 2.82 -5.50 -4.02
CA SER A 288 3.91 -5.38 -3.04
C SER A 288 5.00 -4.48 -3.62
N ALA A 289 5.43 -3.50 -2.84
CA ALA A 289 6.49 -2.59 -3.22
C ALA A 289 7.84 -3.29 -3.27
N LYS A 290 8.67 -2.88 -4.22
CA LYS A 290 10.03 -3.42 -4.36
C LYS A 290 10.82 -3.20 -3.07
N GLY A 291 11.28 -4.29 -2.45
CA GLY A 291 12.18 -4.30 -1.31
C GLY A 291 11.50 -3.97 0.02
N SER A 292 10.69 -2.91 0.08
CA SER A 292 9.98 -2.49 1.29
C SER A 292 8.72 -3.30 1.58
N HIS A 293 8.26 -4.08 0.58
CA HIS A 293 7.11 -5.00 0.60
C HIS A 293 5.73 -4.42 0.93
N ALA A 294 5.64 -3.16 1.33
CA ALA A 294 4.39 -2.44 1.57
C ALA A 294 3.37 -2.71 0.47
N ASN A 295 2.11 -2.89 0.88
CA ASN A 295 1.02 -3.33 0.02
C ASN A 295 0.18 -2.15 -0.47
N TYR A 296 -0.13 -2.17 -1.76
CA TYR A 296 -0.89 -1.11 -2.42
C TYR A 296 -2.02 -1.68 -3.27
N ALA A 297 -3.14 -0.95 -3.33
CA ALA A 297 -4.26 -1.29 -4.20
C ALA A 297 -3.96 -1.01 -5.70
N VAL A 298 -2.93 -0.20 -5.98
CA VAL A 298 -2.55 0.23 -7.33
C VAL A 298 -1.05 0.05 -7.58
N ALA A 299 -0.73 -0.20 -8.85
CA ALA A 299 0.64 -0.19 -9.35
C ALA A 299 1.12 1.26 -9.61
N GLY A 300 2.41 1.54 -9.38
CA GLY A 300 3.00 2.84 -9.74
C GLY A 300 4.21 3.23 -8.91
N ASN A 301 4.49 4.53 -8.90
CA ASN A 301 5.40 5.17 -7.95
C ASN A 301 4.57 5.89 -6.89
N LEU A 302 4.65 5.43 -5.64
CA LEU A 302 3.80 5.86 -4.54
C LEU A 302 4.63 6.73 -3.61
N ASP A 303 4.30 8.02 -3.55
CA ASP A 303 4.98 8.98 -2.69
C ASP A 303 4.61 8.72 -1.23
N LEU A 304 5.60 8.39 -0.40
CA LEU A 304 5.38 8.07 1.02
C LEU A 304 4.90 9.28 1.82
N HIS A 305 5.06 10.51 1.31
CA HIS A 305 4.47 11.70 1.92
C HIS A 305 2.95 11.59 2.06
N ASN A 306 2.28 10.91 1.12
CA ASN A 306 0.83 10.71 1.16
C ASN A 306 0.39 9.82 2.33
N THR A 307 1.30 8.94 2.79
CA THR A 307 1.07 8.02 3.90
C THR A 307 1.50 8.65 5.23
N ASN A 308 2.56 9.45 5.22
CA ASN A 308 3.05 10.19 6.37
C ASN A 308 3.56 11.59 5.97
N GLY A 309 2.78 12.62 6.31
CA GLY A 309 3.11 14.02 6.01
C GLY A 309 4.40 14.56 6.66
N LEU A 310 5.02 13.79 7.58
CA LEU A 310 6.34 14.11 8.13
C LEU A 310 7.47 13.79 7.14
N ILE A 311 7.26 12.88 6.19
CA ILE A 311 8.21 12.59 5.11
C ILE A 311 8.06 13.72 4.08
N PRO A 312 9.12 14.44 3.68
CA PRO A 312 8.97 15.49 2.69
C PRO A 312 8.48 14.94 1.34
N ALA A 313 7.56 15.68 0.71
CA ALA A 313 6.99 15.31 -0.58
C ALA A 313 8.08 15.07 -1.64
N HIS A 314 7.87 14.04 -2.46
CA HIS A 314 8.68 13.70 -3.62
C HIS A 314 10.12 13.25 -3.34
N ILE A 315 10.42 12.85 -2.11
CA ILE A 315 11.77 12.38 -1.72
C ILE A 315 11.84 10.86 -1.70
N VAL A 316 10.82 10.19 -1.16
CA VAL A 316 10.81 8.74 -0.92
C VAL A 316 9.61 8.12 -1.60
N TYR A 317 9.87 7.07 -2.38
CA TYR A 317 8.84 6.37 -3.13
C TYR A 317 8.91 4.87 -2.92
N ASP A 318 7.75 4.27 -2.73
CA ASP A 318 7.54 2.86 -3.00
C ASP A 318 7.24 2.66 -4.47
N ARG A 319 7.70 1.54 -5.02
CA ARG A 319 7.53 1.22 -6.44
C ARG A 319 6.87 -0.13 -6.55
N THR A 320 5.68 -0.15 -7.14
CA THR A 320 4.86 -1.34 -7.29
C THR A 320 4.56 -1.58 -8.76
N GLN A 321 4.54 -2.84 -9.19
CA GLN A 321 4.32 -3.21 -10.58
C GLN A 321 3.64 -4.58 -10.66
N GLN A 322 3.00 -4.84 -11.81
CA GLN A 322 2.49 -6.16 -12.15
C GLN A 322 3.64 -7.10 -12.56
N GLY A 323 4.37 -7.61 -11.58
CA GLY A 323 5.44 -8.60 -11.79
C GLY A 323 4.94 -10.03 -11.58
N LYS A 324 5.59 -10.77 -10.69
CA LYS A 324 5.26 -12.19 -10.44
C LYS A 324 4.01 -12.28 -9.58
N LEU A 325 3.04 -13.08 -10.02
CA LEU A 325 1.83 -13.33 -9.26
C LEU A 325 2.11 -14.37 -8.17
N TRP A 326 1.72 -14.05 -6.95
CA TRP A 326 1.84 -14.91 -5.78
C TRP A 326 0.44 -15.17 -5.19
N ASP A 327 0.17 -16.42 -4.83
CA ASP A 327 -0.96 -16.84 -4.02
C ASP A 327 -0.50 -17.18 -2.59
N PRO A 328 -0.67 -16.25 -1.63
CA PRO A 328 -0.21 -16.46 -0.26
C PRO A 328 -0.87 -17.65 0.44
N THR A 329 -2.11 -17.99 0.07
CA THR A 329 -2.85 -19.04 0.78
C THR A 329 -2.26 -20.43 0.53
N LEU A 330 -1.68 -20.67 -0.65
CA LEU A 330 -1.13 -21.99 -0.98
C LEU A 330 0.09 -22.38 -0.11
N SER A 331 0.67 -21.42 0.60
CA SER A 331 1.84 -21.57 1.46
C SER A 331 1.66 -20.90 2.83
N ALA A 332 0.49 -21.10 3.44
CA ALA A 332 0.14 -20.48 4.72
C ALA A 332 0.06 -21.46 5.91
N TYR A 333 0.17 -20.89 7.12
CA TYR A 333 -0.47 -21.41 8.32
C TYR A 333 -1.84 -20.74 8.52
N TYR A 334 -2.75 -21.45 9.20
CA TYR A 334 -4.16 -21.06 9.32
C TYR A 334 -4.59 -21.05 10.78
N TYR A 335 -5.12 -19.92 11.24
CA TYR A 335 -5.55 -19.75 12.62
C TYR A 335 -6.87 -18.99 12.70
N THR A 336 -7.58 -19.23 13.79
CA THR A 336 -8.53 -18.27 14.36
C THR A 336 -7.91 -17.54 15.53
N TYR A 337 -8.31 -16.30 15.79
CA TYR A 337 -7.91 -15.55 16.97
C TYR A 337 -9.14 -15.06 17.75
N SER A 338 -9.19 -15.38 19.03
CA SER A 338 -10.18 -14.87 19.97
C SER A 338 -9.69 -13.56 20.59
N THR A 339 -10.39 -12.46 20.33
CA THR A 339 -10.06 -11.14 20.92
C THR A 339 -10.32 -11.10 22.43
N GLU A 340 -11.34 -11.83 22.91
CA GLU A 340 -11.68 -11.93 24.33
C GLU A 340 -10.60 -12.70 25.11
N LYS A 341 -10.22 -13.88 24.62
CA LYS A 341 -9.21 -14.73 25.29
C LYS A 341 -7.78 -14.34 24.96
N LYS A 342 -7.59 -13.51 23.93
CA LYS A 342 -6.29 -13.19 23.31
C LYS A 342 -5.53 -14.45 22.88
N GLU A 343 -6.26 -15.39 22.29
CA GLU A 343 -5.76 -16.75 22.03
C GLU A 343 -5.86 -17.09 20.54
N PHE A 344 -4.76 -17.57 19.97
CA PHE A 344 -4.70 -18.19 18.64
C PHE A 344 -5.03 -19.68 18.73
N THR A 345 -5.85 -20.16 17.80
CA THR A 345 -6.17 -21.59 17.66
C THR A 345 -5.85 -22.02 16.23
N PRO A 346 -4.99 -23.05 16.03
CA PRO A 346 -4.66 -23.54 14.71
C PRO A 346 -5.85 -24.27 14.08
N ALA A 347 -6.05 -24.08 12.79
CA ALA A 347 -7.08 -24.78 12.02
C ALA A 347 -6.70 -26.23 11.71
N ILE A 348 -5.39 -26.52 11.64
CA ILE A 348 -4.82 -27.84 11.35
C ILE A 348 -4.06 -28.29 12.60
N GLU A 349 -4.28 -29.53 13.04
CA GLU A 349 -3.56 -30.13 14.16
C GLU A 349 -2.03 -30.09 13.95
N ASP A 350 -1.27 -30.04 15.03
CA ASP A 350 0.20 -29.96 15.05
C ASP A 350 0.82 -28.72 14.34
N THR A 351 0.01 -27.72 13.99
CA THR A 351 0.52 -26.44 13.49
C THR A 351 1.13 -25.64 14.64
N PRO A 352 2.38 -25.14 14.52
CA PRO A 352 3.01 -24.36 15.57
C PRO A 352 2.18 -23.11 15.89
N VAL A 353 1.99 -22.77 17.16
CA VAL A 353 1.21 -21.57 17.58
C VAL A 353 2.10 -20.58 18.34
N ASN A 354 3.10 -21.11 19.05
CA ASN A 354 3.85 -20.37 20.06
C ASN A 354 4.61 -19.16 19.50
N TYR A 355 5.10 -19.19 18.26
CA TYR A 355 5.74 -18.03 17.62
C TYR A 355 4.84 -16.80 17.49
N LEU A 356 3.52 -16.97 17.41
CA LEU A 356 2.57 -15.84 17.36
C LEU A 356 2.56 -15.05 18.67
N TYR A 357 2.99 -15.67 19.77
CA TYR A 357 3.06 -15.05 21.08
C TYR A 357 4.44 -14.45 21.41
N PHE A 358 5.41 -14.49 20.50
CA PHE A 358 6.72 -13.87 20.74
C PHE A 358 6.60 -12.34 20.78
N GLU A 359 7.04 -11.74 21.88
CA GLU A 359 6.89 -10.30 22.16
C GLU A 359 7.99 -9.43 21.53
N GLY A 360 9.12 -10.04 21.19
CA GLY A 360 10.31 -9.35 20.69
C GLY A 360 10.25 -8.99 19.21
N LYS A 361 11.43 -8.66 18.67
CA LYS A 361 11.61 -8.19 17.30
C LYS A 361 12.13 -9.31 16.39
N TRP A 362 11.47 -9.49 15.26
CA TRP A 362 11.85 -10.43 14.22
C TRP A 362 12.94 -9.83 13.33
N GLY A 363 14.14 -9.63 13.88
CA GLY A 363 15.27 -9.08 13.16
C GLY A 363 16.37 -8.59 14.09
N ASP A 364 17.45 -8.07 13.51
CA ASP A 364 18.49 -7.35 14.25
C ASP A 364 17.95 -6.08 14.93
N GLY A 365 18.66 -5.61 15.96
CA GLY A 365 18.50 -4.24 16.45
C GLY A 365 19.05 -3.22 15.47
N GLN A 366 18.64 -1.95 15.61
CA GLN A 366 19.21 -0.85 14.81
C GLN A 366 20.73 -0.83 14.96
N PHE A 367 21.44 -0.86 13.82
CA PHE A 367 22.90 -0.88 13.86
C PHE A 367 23.46 0.42 14.44
N PRO A 368 24.55 0.36 15.24
CA PRO A 368 25.28 1.53 15.68
C PRO A 368 25.68 2.43 14.51
N MET A 369 25.68 3.75 14.71
CA MET A 369 25.98 4.71 13.64
C MET A 369 27.42 4.59 13.10
N ASP A 370 28.34 4.02 13.89
CA ASP A 370 29.72 3.75 13.50
C ASP A 370 29.93 2.37 12.85
N LYS A 371 28.89 1.52 12.78
CA LYS A 371 28.98 0.23 12.08
C LYS A 371 29.16 0.46 10.58
N LYS A 372 30.14 -0.23 9.99
CA LYS A 372 30.36 -0.21 8.53
C LYS A 372 29.09 -0.63 7.78
N GLY A 373 28.67 0.19 6.83
CA GLY A 373 27.46 -0.02 6.04
C GLY A 373 26.20 0.60 6.63
N GLN A 374 26.27 1.17 7.85
CA GLN A 374 25.26 2.07 8.37
C GLN A 374 25.42 3.46 7.74
N GLU A 375 24.30 4.06 7.39
CA GLU A 375 24.22 5.39 6.79
C GLU A 375 23.03 6.14 7.39
N GLU A 376 23.10 7.46 7.42
CA GLU A 376 22.00 8.34 7.82
C GLU A 376 21.80 9.41 6.76
N PHE A 377 20.55 9.72 6.48
CA PHE A 377 20.11 10.69 5.50
C PHE A 377 18.93 11.51 6.05
N TYR A 378 19.19 12.74 6.48
CA TYR A 378 18.19 13.68 7.01
C TYR A 378 17.27 13.13 8.11
N GLY A 379 17.83 12.44 9.09
CA GLY A 379 17.15 11.80 10.21
C GLY A 379 16.74 10.35 9.93
N TYR A 380 16.86 9.87 8.70
CA TYR A 380 16.50 8.50 8.33
C TYR A 380 17.74 7.61 8.27
N VAL A 381 17.70 6.49 8.99
CA VAL A 381 18.83 5.56 9.11
C VAL A 381 18.64 4.38 8.16
N LYS A 382 19.73 3.88 7.60
CA LYS A 382 19.71 2.77 6.64
C LYS A 382 19.33 1.44 7.26
N TRP A 383 19.96 1.02 8.35
CA TRP A 383 19.68 -0.26 9.01
C TRP A 383 18.97 -0.03 10.34
N ILE A 384 17.68 -0.37 10.39
CA ILE A 384 16.82 -0.21 11.56
C ILE A 384 16.45 -1.57 12.18
N GLY A 385 15.76 -1.52 13.32
CA GLY A 385 15.33 -2.74 14.01
C GLY A 385 14.22 -3.49 13.27
N GLY A 386 14.22 -4.82 13.35
CA GLY A 386 13.15 -5.65 12.81
C GLY A 386 11.78 -5.41 13.49
N PRO A 387 10.67 -5.81 12.84
CA PRO A 387 9.32 -5.56 13.33
C PRO A 387 8.91 -6.55 14.44
N GLN A 388 7.81 -6.23 15.11
CA GLN A 388 7.08 -7.20 15.93
C GLN A 388 6.22 -8.14 15.08
N GLY A 389 5.87 -9.29 15.66
CA GLY A 389 5.05 -10.31 15.00
C GLY A 389 3.56 -9.95 14.83
N PRO A 390 2.76 -10.86 14.24
CA PRO A 390 1.36 -10.63 13.91
C PRO A 390 0.45 -10.18 15.06
N TRP A 391 0.74 -10.57 16.31
CA TRP A 391 -0.04 -10.15 17.47
C TRP A 391 -0.10 -8.61 17.61
N PHE A 392 0.96 -7.91 17.21
CA PHE A 392 1.05 -6.46 17.32
C PHE A 392 0.38 -5.71 16.16
N LYS A 393 -0.31 -6.42 15.24
CA LYS A 393 -0.97 -5.80 14.07
C LYS A 393 -2.43 -5.41 14.31
N HIS A 394 -2.81 -5.18 15.57
CA HIS A 394 -4.14 -4.72 16.00
C HIS A 394 -5.28 -5.63 15.50
N LEU A 395 -5.20 -6.93 15.76
CA LEU A 395 -6.22 -7.91 15.34
C LEU A 395 -7.62 -7.62 15.93
N ASP A 396 -7.65 -6.96 17.08
CA ASP A 396 -8.84 -6.59 17.84
C ASP A 396 -9.50 -5.27 17.38
N ARG A 397 -8.88 -4.52 16.47
CA ARG A 397 -9.38 -3.19 16.05
C ARG A 397 -10.86 -3.19 15.61
N PRO A 398 -11.67 -2.21 16.04
CA PRO A 398 -13.10 -2.18 15.70
C PRO A 398 -13.31 -1.84 14.22
N ASP A 399 -12.52 -0.92 13.68
CA ASP A 399 -12.62 -0.44 12.30
C ASP A 399 -11.66 -1.18 11.36
N VAL A 400 -11.85 -1.02 10.05
CA VAL A 400 -10.95 -1.62 9.05
C VAL A 400 -9.54 -1.03 9.17
N CYS A 401 -9.47 0.26 9.49
CA CYS A 401 -8.24 1.04 9.64
C CYS A 401 -7.62 0.87 11.03
N LEU A 402 -6.34 1.22 11.14
CA LEU A 402 -5.65 1.30 12.42
C LEU A 402 -6.24 2.42 13.31
N PRO A 403 -6.24 2.24 14.64
CA PRO A 403 -6.87 3.17 15.58
C PRO A 403 -6.13 4.51 15.76
N THR A 404 -5.01 4.71 15.07
CA THR A 404 -4.14 5.88 15.23
C THR A 404 -4.64 7.12 14.48
N ARG A 405 -5.60 6.97 13.57
CA ARG A 405 -6.16 8.04 12.73
C ARG A 405 -7.64 7.79 12.45
N GLU A 406 -8.35 8.81 11.97
CA GLU A 406 -9.72 8.66 11.48
C GLU A 406 -9.78 7.57 10.40
N CYS A 407 -10.73 6.63 10.53
CA CYS A 407 -10.86 5.56 9.56
C CYS A 407 -11.64 6.02 8.34
N VAL A 408 -10.92 6.24 7.24
CA VAL A 408 -11.49 6.56 5.94
C VAL A 408 -11.43 5.33 5.05
N VAL A 409 -12.60 4.79 4.70
CA VAL A 409 -12.73 3.69 3.73
C VAL A 409 -13.06 4.30 2.37
N LYS A 410 -12.12 4.26 1.44
CA LYS A 410 -12.26 4.87 0.11
C LYS A 410 -13.14 4.01 -0.80
N ASP A 411 -14.04 4.63 -1.54
CA ASP A 411 -14.94 3.99 -2.51
C ASP A 411 -14.37 3.93 -3.93
N ARG A 412 -13.18 4.49 -4.13
CA ARG A 412 -12.41 4.50 -5.37
C ARG A 412 -10.90 4.51 -5.07
N MET A 413 -10.12 3.94 -5.99
CA MET A 413 -8.65 3.87 -5.89
C MET A 413 -7.96 5.21 -6.13
#